data_AF-A0A3A4K406-F1
#
_entry.id   AF-A0A3A4K406-F1
#
_cell.length_a   1.000
_cell.length_b   1.000
_cell.length_c   1.000
_cell.angle_alpha   90.00
_cell.angle_beta   90.00
_cell.angle_gamma   90.00
#
_symmetry.space_group_name_H-M   'P 1'
#
loop_
_entity.id
_entity.type
_entity.pdbx_description
1 polymer ?
#
loop_
_entity_poly.entity_id
_entity_poly.type
_entity_poly.pdbx_seq_one_letter_code
_entity_poly.pdbx_strand_id
1 'polypeptide(L)' 'MLITGKVVSTHRGDPMEFVTFEDETGVVEATFFPDAYRRFCARLDYGRPYLLSGKADEQFGATTLTVDEVQNL' A
#
# COMPACT_ATOMS: atom_id res chain seq x y z
N MET A 1 -7.56 2.01 -7.59
CA MET A 1 -6.65 1.27 -8.49
C MET A 1 -5.20 1.58 -8.12
N LEU A 2 -4.30 0.62 -8.32
CA LEU A 2 -2.87 0.82 -8.12
C LEU A 2 -2.30 1.73 -9.21
N ILE A 3 -1.62 2.81 -8.81
CA ILE A 3 -1.02 3.81 -9.72
C ILE A 3 0.48 3.65 -9.83
N THR A 4 1.16 3.42 -8.71
CA THR A 4 2.61 3.21 -8.68
C THR A 4 3.01 2.49 -7.40
N GLY A 5 4.12 1.75 -7.47
CA GLY A 5 4.74 1.06 -6.35
C GLY A 5 6.25 1.29 -6.37
N LYS A 6 6.83 1.53 -5.20
CA LYS A 6 8.28 1.67 -5.00
C LYS A 6 8.72 0.73 -3.90
N VAL A 7 9.40 -0.34 -4.29
CA VAL A 7 10.08 -1.23 -3.34
C VAL A 7 11.28 -0.49 -2.76
N VAL A 8 11.36 -0.49 -1.43
CA VAL A 8 12.45 0.09 -0.64
C VAL A 8 12.90 -0.93 0.41
N SER A 9 14.00 -0.64 1.08
CA SER A 9 14.50 -1.48 2.17
C SER A 9 14.47 -0.71 3.48
N THR A 10 14.11 -1.39 4.56
CA THR A 10 14.26 -0.86 5.91
C THR A 10 15.74 -0.66 6.23
N HIS A 11 16.05 0.03 7.34
CA HIS A 11 17.41 0.12 7.86
C HIS A 11 18.06 -1.26 8.11
N ARG A 12 17.27 -2.31 8.33
CA ARG A 12 17.76 -3.69 8.53
C ARG A 12 17.91 -4.48 7.23
N GLY A 13 17.58 -3.87 6.08
CA GLY A 13 17.66 -4.50 4.77
C GLY A 13 16.40 -5.27 4.35
N ASP A 14 15.40 -5.38 5.23
CA ASP A 14 14.14 -6.06 4.90
C ASP A 14 13.36 -5.26 3.83
N PRO A 15 12.86 -5.91 2.77
CA PRO A 15 12.11 -5.22 1.73
C PRO A 15 10.73 -4.81 2.23
N MET A 16 10.29 -3.62 1.81
CA MET A 16 8.96 -3.06 2.04
C MET A 16 8.57 -2.22 0.82
N GLU A 17 7.33 -1.75 0.74
CA GLU A 17 6.87 -1.03 -0.45
C GLU A 17 5.98 0.16 -0.09
N PHE A 18 6.22 1.28 -0.77
CA PHE A 18 5.30 2.42 -0.81
C PHE A 18 4.48 2.32 -2.09
N VAL A 19 3.15 2.32 -1.96
CA VAL A 19 2.22 2.16 -3.07
C VAL A 19 1.22 3.31 -3.05
N THR A 20 0.93 3.87 -4.22
CA THR A 20 -0.10 4.89 -4.38
C THR A 20 -1.33 4.27 -5.00
N PHE A 21 -2.48 4.45 -4.35
CA PHE A 21 -3.79 4.04 -4.86
C PHE A 21 -4.67 5.26 -5.13
N GLU A 22 -5.52 5.16 -6.14
CA GLU A 22 -6.49 6.20 -6.49
C GLU A 22 -7.90 5.60 -6.64
N ASP A 23 -8.91 6.26 -6.11
CA ASP A 23 -10.32 5.96 -6.37
C ASP A 23 -11.10 7.24 -6.72
N GLU A 24 -12.44 7.15 -6.79
CA GLU A 24 -13.30 8.30 -7.12
C GLU A 24 -13.24 9.43 -6.07
N THR A 25 -12.70 9.16 -4.87
CA THR A 25 -12.60 10.11 -3.76
C THR A 25 -11.24 10.79 -3.68
N GLY A 26 -10.20 10.19 -4.26
CA GLY A 26 -8.87 10.77 -4.36
C GLY A 26 -7.74 9.75 -4.30
N VAL A 27 -6.58 10.23 -3.86
CA VAL A 27 -5.33 9.45 -3.79
C VAL A 27 -4.99 9.14 -2.34
N VAL A 28 -4.60 7.89 -2.08
CA VAL A 28 -4.11 7.41 -0.79
C VAL A 28 -2.71 6.83 -0.95
N GLU A 29 -1.80 7.24 -0.09
CA GLU A 29 -0.50 6.60 0.05
C GLU A 29 -0.60 5.40 0.97
N ALA A 30 -0.11 4.25 0.54
CA ALA A 30 -0.14 3.00 1.29
C ALA A 30 1.27 2.49 1.55
N THR A 31 1.53 2.01 2.76
CA THR A 31 2.80 1.43 3.16
C THR A 31 2.62 -0.04 3.48
N PHE A 32 3.35 -0.88 2.75
CA PHE A 32 3.48 -2.32 2.99
C PHE A 32 4.78 -2.58 3.72
N PHE A 33 4.75 -2.58 5.05
CA PHE A 33 5.90 -2.99 5.86
C PHE A 33 6.32 -4.43 5.57
N PRO A 34 7.53 -4.86 5.97
CA PRO A 34 8.09 -6.13 5.49
C PRO A 34 7.19 -7.36 5.64
N ASP A 35 6.41 -7.46 6.71
CA ASP A 35 5.48 -8.57 6.90
C ASP A 35 4.30 -8.52 5.91
N ALA A 36 3.72 -7.35 5.68
CA ALA A 36 2.66 -7.15 4.69
C ALA A 36 3.22 -7.32 3.27
N TYR A 37 4.38 -6.75 2.96
CA TYR A 37 5.04 -6.91 1.67
C TYR A 37 5.28 -8.38 1.34
N ARG A 38 5.86 -9.17 2.26
CA ARG A 38 6.09 -10.61 2.08
C ARG A 38 4.80 -11.39 1.79
N ARG A 39 3.65 -10.95 2.33
CA ARG A 39 2.35 -11.62 2.16
C ARG A 39 1.66 -11.24 0.85
N PHE A 40 1.82 -9.99 0.39
CA PHE A 40 0.94 -9.41 -0.63
C PHE A 40 1.63 -8.88 -1.88
N CYS A 41 2.96 -8.73 -1.92
CA CYS A 41 3.66 -8.14 -3.07
C CYS A 41 3.34 -8.83 -4.41
N ALA A 42 3.20 -10.16 -4.40
CA ALA A 42 2.86 -10.93 -5.60
C ALA A 42 1.39 -10.81 -6.05
N ARG A 43 0.53 -10.18 -5.25
CA ARG A 43 -0.91 -10.00 -5.55
C ARG A 43 -1.23 -8.63 -6.13
N LEU A 44 -0.33 -7.67 -6.00
CA LEU A 44 -0.53 -6.30 -6.47
C LEU A 44 -0.18 -6.21 -7.96
N ASP A 45 -1.21 -6.03 -8.76
CA ASP A 45 -1.17 -5.86 -10.21
C ASP A 45 -1.96 -4.60 -10.63
N TYR A 46 -1.53 -3.99 -11.73
CA TYR A 46 -2.14 -2.78 -12.29
C TYR A 46 -3.56 -3.07 -12.82
N GLY A 47 -4.44 -2.05 -12.75
CA GLY A 47 -5.76 -2.12 -13.36
C GLY A 47 -6.78 -3.02 -12.65
N ARG A 48 -6.46 -3.56 -11.47
CA ARG A 48 -7.40 -4.34 -10.64
C ARG A 48 -7.88 -3.56 -9.43
N PRO A 49 -9.15 -3.73 -9.00
CA PRO A 49 -9.64 -3.19 -7.75
C PRO A 49 -9.16 -4.06 -6.57
N TYR A 50 -8.81 -3.40 -5.46
CA TYR A 50 -8.38 -4.05 -4.22
C TYR A 50 -9.13 -3.44 -3.04
N LEU A 51 -9.47 -4.27 -2.07
CA LEU A 51 -9.86 -3.82 -0.74
C LEU A 51 -8.63 -3.88 0.16
N LEU A 52 -8.17 -2.70 0.60
CA LEU A 52 -7.06 -2.55 1.54
C LEU A 52 -7.61 -2.32 2.93
N SER A 53 -7.00 -2.93 3.94
CA SER A 53 -7.35 -2.70 5.33
C SER A 53 -6.11 -2.52 6.19
N GLY A 54 -6.21 -1.62 7.17
CA GLY A 54 -5.17 -1.37 8.14
C GLY A 54 -5.34 -0.01 8.82
N LYS A 55 -4.24 0.56 9.30
CA LYS A 55 -4.26 1.81 10.06
C LYS A 55 -4.13 3.02 9.14
N ALA A 56 -5.18 3.84 9.09
CA ALA A 56 -5.13 5.16 8.48
C ALA A 56 -4.53 6.20 9.45
N ASP A 57 -3.65 7.05 8.92
CA ASP A 57 -3.08 8.20 9.60
C ASP A 57 -3.26 9.42 8.67
N GLU A 58 -3.61 10.57 9.23
CA GLU A 58 -3.82 11.80 8.46
C GLU A 58 -2.91 12.88 9.00
N GLN A 59 -1.99 13.34 8.15
CA GLN A 59 -1.02 14.37 8.50
C GLN A 59 -0.99 15.42 7.40
N PHE A 60 -1.20 16.68 7.78
CA PHE A 60 -1.17 17.83 6.86
C PHE A 60 -2.09 17.68 5.64
N GLY A 61 -3.24 17.00 5.81
CA GLY A 61 -4.22 16.77 4.73
C GLY A 61 -3.85 15.63 3.77
N ALA A 62 -2.80 14.87 4.07
CA ALA A 62 -2.46 13.65 3.35
C ALA A 62 -2.85 12.42 4.18
N THR A 63 -3.62 11.52 3.59
CA THR A 63 -3.97 10.24 4.21
C THR A 63 -2.94 9.18 3.82
N THR A 64 -2.32 8.58 4.84
CA THR A 64 -1.44 7.42 4.69
C THR A 64 -2.09 6.19 5.30
N LEU A 65 -2.06 5.06 4.61
CA LEU A 65 -2.57 3.78 5.07
C LEU A 65 -1.41 2.82 5.33
N THR A 66 -1.23 2.40 6.58
CA THR A 66 -0.40 1.23 6.90
C THR A 66 -1.23 -0.02 6.61
N VAL A 67 -0.80 -0.85 5.64
CA VAL A 67 -1.59 -1.98 5.17
C VAL A 67 -1.32 -3.24 5.99
N ASP A 68 -2.39 -3.85 6.49
CA ASP A 68 -2.36 -5.12 7.23
C ASP A 68 -2.92 -6.29 6.39
N GLU A 69 -3.90 -6.01 5.52
CA GLU A 69 -4.58 -7.01 4.69
C GLU A 69 -4.93 -6.47 3.29
N VAL A 70 -4.83 -7.33 2.27
CA VAL A 70 -5.25 -7.06 0.89
C VAL A 70 -6.16 -8.17 0.39
N GLN A 71 -7.32 -7.76 -0.15
CA GLN A 71 -8.27 -8.64 -0.82
C GLN A 71 -8.53 -8.16 -2.25
N ASN A 72 -8.68 -9.11 -3.18
CA ASN A 72 -9.11 -8.81 -4.54
C ASN A 72 -10.63 -8.58 -4.55
N LEU A 73 -11.08 -7.65 -5.38
CA LEU A 73 -12.50 -7.41 -5.66
C LEU A 73 -12.89 -7.99 -7.02
#